data_AF-W2SNM8-F1
#
_entry.id   AF-W2SNM8-F1
#
_cell.length_a   1.000
_cell.length_b   1.000
_cell.length_c   1.000
_cell.angle_alpha   90.00
_cell.angle_beta   90.00
_cell.angle_gamma   90.00
#
_symmetry.space_group_name_H-M   'P 1'
#
loop_
_entity.id
_entity.type
_entity.pdbx_description
1 polymer ?
#
loop_
_entity_poly.entity_id
_entity_poly.type
_entity_poly.pdbx_seq_one_letter_code
_entity_poly.pdbx_strand_id
1 'polypeptide(L)'
;MSSKIETESLWKNANVVEQLNAGIAACNQWDFSVQLMTGQTWKRQIEGAWQGDAVDMKYLQGFKKRLGEVLSLKQLGPQIALLLNERGVEADVEKVLEETMRNTAILTYNPFTEHNWRSRVLMAERALDPIIDRTIPVLKNRLHPSKLENNHLTADLEKFRNFLCRTTIKEKMQAERKIPPLSHLALFSELVFHYRRQ
;
A
#
# COMPACT_ATOMS: atom_id res chain seq x y z
N MET A 1 -25.71 0.46 0.59
CA MET A 1 -25.47 0.52 2.06
C MET A 1 -23.97 0.59 2.28
N SER A 2 -23.42 1.71 2.73
CA SER A 2 -21.99 1.81 3.06
C SER A 2 -21.79 1.18 4.43
N SER A 3 -21.32 -0.07 4.47
CA SER A 3 -20.93 -0.72 5.71
C SER A 3 -19.66 -0.04 6.23
N LYS A 4 -19.77 0.64 7.36
CA LYS A 4 -18.65 1.22 8.08
C LYS A 4 -17.63 0.11 8.36
N ILE A 5 -16.35 0.36 8.09
CA ILE A 5 -15.28 -0.61 8.36
C ILE A 5 -15.20 -0.83 9.87
N GLU A 6 -15.46 -2.05 10.32
CA GLU A 6 -15.32 -2.46 11.71
C GLU A 6 -13.84 -2.58 12.05
N THR A 7 -13.39 -1.80 13.03
CA THR A 7 -11.95 -1.75 13.38
C THR A 7 -11.50 -2.99 14.15
N GLU A 8 -12.40 -3.63 14.89
CA GLU A 8 -12.12 -4.83 15.71
C GLU A 8 -11.79 -6.06 14.87
N SER A 9 -12.40 -6.19 13.68
CA SER A 9 -12.19 -7.30 12.76
C SER A 9 -11.33 -6.95 11.54
N LEU A 10 -10.72 -5.75 11.53
CA LEU A 10 -10.06 -5.16 10.36
C LEU A 10 -9.06 -6.11 9.68
N TRP A 11 -8.23 -6.80 10.47
CA TRP A 11 -7.18 -7.66 9.93
C TRP A 11 -7.68 -9.01 9.45
N LYS A 12 -8.73 -9.57 10.07
CA LYS A 12 -9.26 -10.92 9.77
C LYS A 12 -10.41 -10.91 8.75
N ASN A 13 -11.04 -9.77 8.54
CA ASN A 13 -12.19 -9.64 7.66
C ASN A 13 -11.74 -9.43 6.21
N ALA A 14 -12.08 -10.37 5.33
CA ALA A 14 -11.73 -10.31 3.90
C ALA A 14 -12.39 -9.13 3.16
N ASN A 15 -13.59 -8.70 3.58
CA ASN A 15 -14.35 -7.62 2.93
C ASN A 15 -13.69 -6.25 3.12
N VAL A 16 -12.79 -6.12 4.09
CA VAL A 16 -12.09 -4.86 4.40
C VAL A 16 -11.27 -4.38 3.20
N VAL A 17 -10.72 -5.28 2.39
CA VAL A 17 -9.99 -4.91 1.17
C VAL A 17 -10.88 -4.14 0.20
N GLU A 18 -12.09 -4.64 -0.05
CA GLU A 18 -13.06 -3.98 -0.92
C GLU A 18 -13.54 -2.66 -0.33
N GLN A 19 -13.85 -2.63 0.97
CA GLN A 19 -14.28 -1.42 1.66
C GLN A 19 -13.21 -0.32 1.66
N LEU A 20 -11.94 -0.67 1.87
CA LEU A 20 -10.81 0.28 1.79
C LEU A 20 -10.65 0.83 0.37
N ASN A 21 -10.73 -0.04 -0.65
CA ASN A 21 -10.69 0.40 -2.05
C ASN A 21 -11.84 1.35 -2.38
N ALA A 22 -13.06 1.02 -1.95
CA ALA A 22 -14.24 1.89 -2.11
C ALA A 22 -14.05 3.25 -1.40
N GLY A 23 -13.50 3.24 -0.18
CA GLY A 23 -13.17 4.47 0.55
C GLY A 23 -12.12 5.34 -0.15
N ILE A 24 -11.06 4.73 -0.68
CA ILE A 24 -10.03 5.42 -1.47
C ILE A 24 -10.62 6.01 -2.75
N ALA A 25 -11.45 5.25 -3.47
CA ALA A 25 -12.13 5.70 -4.68
C ALA A 25 -13.07 6.88 -4.37
N ALA A 26 -13.83 6.82 -3.28
CA ALA A 26 -14.67 7.94 -2.84
C ALA A 26 -13.85 9.20 -2.52
N CYS A 27 -12.70 9.05 -1.85
CA CYS A 27 -11.79 10.17 -1.60
C CYS A 27 -11.27 10.80 -2.90
N ASN A 28 -10.87 9.98 -3.88
CA ASN A 28 -10.41 10.45 -5.19
C ASN A 28 -11.51 11.20 -5.93
N GLN A 29 -12.72 10.62 -5.98
CA GLN A 29 -13.86 11.23 -6.65
C GLN A 29 -14.20 12.59 -6.03
N TRP A 30 -14.21 12.66 -4.69
CA TRP A 30 -14.50 13.90 -3.99
C TRP A 30 -13.43 14.98 -4.22
N ASP A 31 -12.15 14.63 -4.11
CA ASP A 31 -11.02 15.53 -4.39
C ASP A 31 -11.10 16.09 -5.82
N PHE A 32 -11.31 15.21 -6.81
CA PHE A 32 -11.49 15.60 -8.21
C PHE A 32 -12.69 16.51 -8.42
N SER A 33 -13.85 16.17 -7.85
CA SER A 33 -15.06 16.98 -7.99
C SER A 33 -14.88 18.39 -7.41
N VAL A 34 -14.26 18.51 -6.22
CA VAL A 34 -13.99 19.82 -5.61
C VAL A 34 -13.02 20.65 -6.45
N GLN A 35 -11.95 20.02 -6.96
CA GLN A 35 -10.97 20.67 -7.84
C GLN A 35 -11.62 21.15 -9.14
N LEU A 36 -12.45 20.33 -9.78
CA LEU A 36 -13.16 20.70 -11.01
C LEU A 36 -14.13 21.87 -10.77
N MET A 37 -14.92 21.79 -9.70
CA MET A 37 -15.91 22.83 -9.38
C MET A 37 -15.23 24.17 -9.08
N THR A 38 -14.26 24.19 -8.17
CA THR A 38 -13.63 25.43 -7.69
C THR A 38 -12.57 25.96 -8.67
N GLY A 39 -11.92 25.10 -9.43
CA GLY A 39 -10.90 25.47 -10.41
C GLY A 39 -11.46 25.88 -11.77
N GLN A 40 -12.65 25.38 -12.15
CA GLN A 40 -13.18 25.58 -13.50
C GLN A 40 -14.65 25.98 -13.51
N THR A 41 -15.55 25.13 -12.97
CA THR A 41 -16.99 25.30 -13.15
C THR A 41 -17.51 26.59 -12.52
N TRP A 42 -17.20 26.83 -11.24
CA TRP A 42 -17.68 27.99 -10.50
C TRP A 42 -16.96 29.28 -10.88
N LYS A 43 -15.74 29.21 -11.43
CA LYS A 43 -15.05 30.40 -11.95
C LYS A 43 -15.74 30.99 -13.18
N ARG A 44 -16.47 30.17 -13.93
CA ARG A 44 -17.15 30.57 -15.17
C ARG A 44 -18.61 30.98 -14.96
N GLN A 45 -19.10 30.99 -13.72
CA GLN A 45 -20.47 31.40 -13.42
C GLN A 45 -20.63 32.91 -13.60
N ILE A 46 -21.79 33.34 -14.12
CA ILE A 46 -22.07 34.76 -14.41
C ILE A 46 -22.28 35.54 -13.10
N GLU A 47 -22.94 34.92 -12.13
CA GLU A 47 -23.18 35.48 -10.81
C GLU A 47 -22.58 34.58 -9.73
N GLY A 48 -21.99 35.18 -8.69
CA GLY A 48 -21.41 34.42 -7.58
C GLY A 48 -20.16 33.61 -7.96
N ALA A 49 -19.43 34.00 -9.01
CA ALA A 49 -18.25 33.28 -9.46
C ALA A 49 -17.22 33.06 -8.34
N TRP A 50 -16.66 31.86 -8.29
CA TRP A 50 -15.59 31.55 -7.34
C TRP A 50 -14.34 32.39 -7.64
N GLN A 51 -13.91 33.17 -6.64
CA GLN A 51 -12.76 34.08 -6.79
C GLN A 51 -11.44 33.49 -6.31
N GLY A 52 -11.47 32.37 -5.58
CA GLY A 52 -10.28 31.72 -5.05
C GLY A 52 -9.57 30.83 -6.07
N ASP A 53 -8.44 30.27 -5.66
CA ASP A 53 -7.84 29.14 -6.37
C ASP A 53 -8.67 27.87 -6.20
N ALA A 54 -8.34 26.84 -6.99
CA ALA A 54 -8.92 25.52 -6.81
C ALA A 54 -8.63 25.01 -5.39
N VAL A 55 -9.65 24.52 -4.69
CA VAL A 55 -9.55 24.11 -3.29
C VAL A 55 -8.74 22.83 -3.17
N ASP A 56 -7.57 22.92 -2.54
CA ASP A 56 -6.71 21.77 -2.24
C ASP A 56 -7.18 21.05 -0.96
N MET A 57 -7.70 19.84 -1.11
CA MET A 57 -8.29 19.06 -0.02
C MET A 57 -7.23 18.27 0.76
N LYS A 58 -6.22 18.97 1.32
CA LYS A 58 -5.06 18.37 2.00
C LYS A 58 -5.41 17.34 3.06
N TYR A 59 -6.46 17.60 3.85
CA TYR A 59 -6.91 16.66 4.86
C TYR A 59 -7.43 15.36 4.25
N LEU A 60 -8.25 15.45 3.20
CA LEU A 60 -8.79 14.30 2.48
C LEU A 60 -7.68 13.50 1.79
N GLN A 61 -6.69 14.17 1.21
CA GLN A 61 -5.52 13.53 0.63
C GLN A 61 -4.72 12.75 1.68
N GLY A 62 -4.52 13.33 2.88
CA GLY A 62 -3.88 12.65 4.00
C GLY A 62 -4.68 11.47 4.53
N PHE A 63 -6.00 11.61 4.65
CA PHE A 63 -6.89 10.50 5.03
C PHE A 63 -6.87 9.37 3.99
N LYS A 64 -6.95 9.70 2.70
CA LYS A 64 -6.81 8.73 1.61
C LYS A 64 -5.48 7.99 1.69
N LYS A 65 -4.39 8.71 1.94
CA LYS A 65 -3.07 8.10 2.13
C LYS A 65 -3.08 7.11 3.29
N ARG A 66 -3.68 7.46 4.43
CA ARG A 66 -3.85 6.54 5.57
C ARG A 66 -4.58 5.27 5.16
N LEU A 67 -5.69 5.38 4.42
CA LEU A 67 -6.43 4.20 3.94
C LEU A 67 -5.56 3.31 3.04
N GLY A 68 -4.74 3.91 2.16
CA GLY A 68 -3.80 3.18 1.32
C GLY A 68 -2.72 2.43 2.11
N GLU A 69 -2.20 3.04 3.19
CA GLU A 69 -1.23 2.38 4.07
C GLU A 69 -1.86 1.19 4.82
N VAL A 70 -3.10 1.34 5.31
CA VAL A 70 -3.85 0.25 5.96
C VAL A 70 -4.13 -0.88 4.97
N LEU A 71 -4.56 -0.57 3.75
CA LEU A 71 -4.78 -1.55 2.68
C LEU A 71 -3.48 -2.31 2.37
N SER A 72 -2.36 -1.60 2.26
CA SER A 72 -1.05 -2.19 2.01
C SER A 72 -0.60 -3.15 3.11
N LEU A 73 -0.92 -2.86 4.38
CA LEU A 73 -0.70 -3.78 5.50
C LEU A 73 -1.61 -5.01 5.40
N LYS A 74 -2.91 -4.81 5.17
CA LYS A 74 -3.89 -5.91 5.07
C LYS A 74 -3.53 -6.89 3.96
N GLN A 75 -2.95 -6.41 2.86
CA GLN A 75 -2.56 -7.23 1.72
C GLN A 75 -1.24 -7.99 1.92
N LEU A 76 -0.48 -7.77 3.01
CA LEU A 76 0.76 -8.52 3.28
C LEU A 76 0.51 -10.02 3.45
N GLY A 77 -0.45 -10.39 4.30
CA GLY A 77 -0.73 -11.79 4.62
C GLY A 77 -0.99 -12.63 3.37
N PRO A 78 -1.99 -12.27 2.54
CA PRO A 78 -2.26 -12.97 1.28
C PRO A 78 -1.05 -13.02 0.33
N GLN A 79 -0.31 -11.92 0.21
CA GLN A 79 0.84 -11.86 -0.72
C GLN A 79 2.01 -12.73 -0.26
N ILE A 80 2.31 -12.74 1.03
CA ILE A 80 3.37 -13.57 1.61
C ILE A 80 2.96 -15.05 1.56
N ALA A 81 1.71 -15.38 1.91
CA ALA A 81 1.20 -16.75 1.84
C ALA A 81 1.26 -17.30 0.41
N LEU A 82 0.86 -16.50 -0.59
CA LEU A 82 0.95 -16.85 -2.01
C LEU A 82 2.40 -17.04 -2.48
N LEU A 83 3.31 -16.18 -2.00
CA LEU A 83 4.72 -16.23 -2.38
C LEU A 83 5.41 -17.47 -1.83
N LEU A 84 5.19 -17.78 -0.55
CA LEU A 84 5.73 -18.97 0.13
C LEU A 84 4.98 -20.26 -0.26
N ASN A 85 3.76 -20.15 -0.76
CA ASN A 85 2.84 -21.28 -1.00
C ASN A 85 2.59 -22.10 0.27
N GLU A 86 2.41 -21.42 1.40
CA GLU A 86 2.25 -22.03 2.71
C GLU A 86 0.91 -21.65 3.36
N ARG A 87 0.26 -22.64 3.96
CA ARG A 87 -0.97 -22.43 4.74
C ARG A 87 -0.63 -21.86 6.11
N GLY A 88 -1.51 -21.03 6.65
CA GLY A 88 -1.37 -20.45 8.00
C GLY A 88 -0.56 -19.14 8.04
N VAL A 89 0.34 -18.90 7.08
CA VAL A 89 1.15 -17.67 7.02
C VAL A 89 0.30 -16.39 6.98
N GLU A 90 -0.83 -16.40 6.26
CA GLU A 90 -1.75 -15.26 6.26
C GLU A 90 -2.28 -14.97 7.67
N ALA A 91 -2.72 -16.00 8.39
CA ALA A 91 -3.23 -15.85 9.76
C ALA A 91 -2.13 -15.40 10.74
N ASP A 92 -0.89 -15.88 10.56
CA ASP A 92 0.25 -15.44 11.37
C ASP A 92 0.54 -13.94 11.15
N VAL A 93 0.52 -13.49 9.90
CA VAL A 93 0.69 -12.07 9.57
C VAL A 93 -0.45 -11.23 10.14
N GLU A 94 -1.70 -11.67 10.00
CA GLU A 94 -2.87 -10.98 10.58
C GLU A 94 -2.77 -10.86 12.10
N LYS A 95 -2.33 -11.92 12.78
CA LYS A 95 -2.12 -11.91 14.23
C LYS A 95 -1.06 -10.91 14.65
N VAL A 96 0.09 -10.87 13.96
CA VAL A 96 1.15 -9.89 14.23
C VAL A 96 0.65 -8.46 14.02
N LEU A 97 -0.13 -8.20 12.96
CA LEU A 97 -0.73 -6.89 12.71
C LEU A 97 -1.73 -6.50 13.81
N GLU A 98 -2.58 -7.43 14.23
CA GLU A 98 -3.55 -7.22 15.31
C GLU A 98 -2.86 -6.88 16.64
N GLU A 99 -1.80 -7.60 17.00
CA GLU A 99 -1.04 -7.38 18.23
C GLU A 99 -0.29 -6.04 18.22
N THR A 100 0.40 -5.72 17.12
CA THR A 100 1.24 -4.51 17.01
C THR A 100 0.41 -3.23 16.87
N MET A 101 -0.76 -3.32 16.23
CA MET A 101 -1.68 -2.21 16.02
C MET A 101 -2.74 -2.07 17.11
N ARG A 102 -2.69 -2.92 18.15
CA ARG A 102 -3.60 -2.83 19.30
C ARG A 102 -3.58 -1.41 19.90
N ASN A 103 -4.75 -0.91 20.27
CA ASN A 103 -4.97 0.42 20.83
C ASN A 103 -4.51 1.57 19.91
N THR A 104 -4.37 1.32 18.61
CA THR A 104 -4.07 2.35 17.61
C THR A 104 -5.35 2.71 16.87
N ALA A 105 -5.60 4.00 16.70
CA ALA A 105 -6.72 4.47 15.91
C ALA A 105 -6.38 4.39 14.40
N ILE A 106 -6.46 3.16 13.87
CA ILE A 106 -5.98 2.76 12.53
C ILE A 106 -6.63 3.60 11.43
N LEU A 107 -7.96 3.69 11.46
CA LEU A 107 -8.76 4.37 10.44
C LEU A 107 -8.93 5.87 10.68
N THR A 108 -8.45 6.42 11.80
CA THR A 108 -8.53 7.85 12.04
C THR A 108 -7.26 8.53 11.55
N TYR A 109 -7.41 9.48 10.62
CA TYR A 109 -6.33 10.35 10.21
C TYR A 109 -6.35 11.63 11.04
N ASN A 110 -5.18 12.02 11.54
CA ASN A 110 -4.97 13.32 12.14
C ASN A 110 -3.53 13.77 11.79
N PRO A 111 -3.37 14.87 11.02
CA PRO A 111 -2.05 15.36 10.59
C PRO A 111 -1.06 15.55 11.75
N PHE A 112 -1.56 15.95 12.94
CA PHE A 112 -0.72 16.25 14.10
C PHE A 112 -0.20 15.00 14.80
N THR A 113 -0.81 13.83 14.58
CA THR A 113 -0.42 12.56 15.20
C THR A 113 0.13 11.54 14.20
N GLU A 114 0.47 11.98 12.98
CA GLU A 114 1.01 11.10 11.93
C GLU A 114 2.31 10.38 12.35
N HIS A 115 3.11 11.01 13.20
CA HIS A 115 4.34 10.38 13.73
C HIS A 115 4.04 9.11 14.54
N ASN A 116 2.97 9.10 15.33
CA ASN A 116 2.54 7.92 16.11
C ASN A 116 2.14 6.77 15.19
N TRP A 117 1.40 7.08 14.12
CA TRP A 117 1.05 6.09 13.11
C TRP A 117 2.28 5.50 12.43
N ARG A 118 3.21 6.34 11.95
CA ARG A 118 4.46 5.87 11.32
C ARG A 118 5.27 4.98 12.26
N SER A 119 5.35 5.34 13.55
CA SER A 119 6.01 4.50 14.55
C SER A 119 5.34 3.13 14.69
N ARG A 120 4.00 3.08 14.71
CA ARG A 120 3.25 1.81 14.80
C ARG A 120 3.43 0.95 13.55
N VAL A 121 3.41 1.56 12.37
CA VAL A 121 3.70 0.87 11.10
C VAL A 121 5.11 0.26 11.13
N LEU A 122 6.11 1.02 11.56
CA LEU A 122 7.48 0.51 11.67
C LEU A 122 7.61 -0.64 12.67
N MET A 123 6.91 -0.57 13.80
CA MET A 123 6.86 -1.68 14.78
C MET A 123 6.23 -2.94 14.18
N ALA A 124 5.13 -2.80 13.44
CA ALA A 124 4.48 -3.91 12.75
C ALA A 124 5.40 -4.53 11.69
N GLU A 125 6.06 -3.71 10.88
CA GLU A 125 7.00 -4.19 9.86
C GLU A 125 8.18 -4.95 10.47
N ARG A 126 8.75 -4.45 11.57
CA ARG A 126 9.81 -5.15 12.31
C ARG A 126 9.33 -6.46 12.92
N ALA A 127 8.11 -6.50 13.45
CA ALA A 127 7.55 -7.74 13.99
C ALA A 127 7.30 -8.80 12.89
N LEU A 128 7.07 -8.36 11.66
CA LEU A 128 6.90 -9.23 10.49
C LEU A 128 8.24 -9.67 9.87
N ASP A 129 9.38 -9.09 10.25
CA ASP A 129 10.69 -9.41 9.66
C ASP A 129 11.01 -10.91 9.62
N PRO A 130 10.77 -11.72 10.67
CA PRO A 130 11.05 -13.15 10.63
C PRO A 130 10.25 -13.89 9.55
N ILE A 131 9.02 -13.45 9.28
CA ILE A 131 8.17 -14.01 8.22
C ILE A 131 8.67 -13.53 6.86
N ILE A 132 9.02 -12.24 6.75
CA ILE A 132 9.53 -11.62 5.52
C ILE A 132 10.86 -12.26 5.10
N ASP A 133 11.77 -12.57 6.03
CA ASP A 133 13.08 -13.15 5.72
C ASP A 133 12.98 -14.50 4.99
N ARG A 134 11.92 -15.26 5.27
CA ARG A 134 11.63 -16.54 4.59
C ARG A 134 11.30 -16.35 3.10
N THR A 135 10.77 -15.19 2.73
CA THR A 135 10.39 -14.89 1.34
C THR A 135 11.57 -14.55 0.45
N ILE A 136 12.66 -14.04 1.03
CA ILE A 136 13.83 -13.56 0.32
C ILE A 136 14.47 -14.64 -0.57
N PRO A 137 14.77 -15.87 -0.10
CA PRO A 137 15.31 -16.92 -0.96
C PRO A 137 14.33 -17.32 -2.07
N VAL A 138 13.01 -17.31 -1.80
CA VAL A 138 11.98 -17.64 -2.77
C VAL A 138 11.92 -16.59 -3.89
N LEU A 139 11.97 -15.31 -3.55
CA LEU A 139 12.04 -14.22 -4.51
C LEU A 139 13.32 -14.30 -5.35
N LYS A 140 14.49 -14.51 -4.73
CA LYS A 140 15.75 -14.66 -5.46
C LYS A 140 15.66 -15.79 -6.49
N ASN A 141 15.06 -16.91 -6.12
CA ASN A 141 14.87 -18.04 -7.02
C ASN A 141 13.90 -17.72 -8.17
N ARG A 142 12.75 -17.07 -7.87
CA ARG A 142 11.75 -16.69 -8.89
C ARG A 142 12.26 -15.60 -9.84
N LEU A 143 13.12 -14.69 -9.36
CA LEU A 143 13.70 -13.59 -10.12
C LEU A 143 15.02 -13.96 -10.80
N HIS A 144 15.46 -15.22 -10.71
CA HIS A 144 16.71 -15.65 -11.30
C HIS A 144 16.66 -15.54 -12.83
N PRO A 145 17.65 -14.91 -13.51
CA PRO A 145 17.60 -14.64 -14.96
C PRO A 145 17.29 -15.86 -15.83
N SER A 146 17.80 -17.05 -15.46
CA SER A 146 17.53 -18.30 -16.18
C SER A 146 16.09 -18.81 -16.07
N LYS A 147 15.26 -18.18 -15.23
CA LYS A 147 13.82 -18.47 -15.06
C LYS A 147 12.94 -17.32 -15.57
N LEU A 148 13.55 -16.23 -16.06
CA LEU A 148 12.86 -15.05 -16.59
C LEU A 148 12.47 -15.19 -18.06
N GLU A 149 12.54 -16.39 -18.63
CA GLU A 149 11.82 -16.68 -19.87
C GLU A 149 10.34 -16.69 -19.53
N ASN A 150 9.61 -15.57 -19.66
CA ASN A 150 8.18 -15.52 -19.99
C ASN A 150 7.57 -14.12 -19.81
N ASN A 151 6.68 -13.76 -20.75
CA ASN A 151 5.80 -12.58 -20.73
C ASN A 151 4.80 -12.54 -19.54
N HIS A 152 4.92 -13.44 -18.57
CA HIS A 152 4.06 -13.56 -17.39
C HIS A 152 4.68 -12.93 -16.12
N LEU A 153 5.97 -12.55 -16.17
CA LEU A 153 6.67 -12.00 -15.01
C LEU A 153 6.01 -10.72 -14.48
N THR A 154 5.58 -9.81 -15.36
CA THR A 154 4.96 -8.55 -14.96
C THR A 154 3.63 -8.78 -14.23
N ALA A 155 2.79 -9.68 -14.75
CA ALA A 155 1.51 -10.03 -14.13
C ALA A 155 1.69 -10.75 -12.78
N ASP A 156 2.74 -11.55 -12.65
CA ASP A 156 3.08 -12.20 -11.39
C ASP A 156 3.66 -11.21 -10.36
N LEU A 157 4.47 -10.24 -10.78
CA LEU A 157 4.99 -9.19 -9.90
C LEU A 157 3.92 -8.23 -9.41
N GLU A 158 2.91 -7.94 -10.23
CA GLU A 158 1.75 -7.13 -9.84
C GLU A 158 1.03 -7.72 -8.64
N LYS A 159 0.91 -9.05 -8.55
CA LYS A 159 0.30 -9.75 -7.41
C LYS A 159 1.03 -9.48 -6.09
N PHE A 160 2.33 -9.19 -6.14
CA PHE A 160 3.17 -8.93 -4.96
C PHE A 160 3.50 -7.44 -4.76
N ARG A 161 2.83 -6.52 -5.49
CA ARG A 161 3.19 -5.09 -5.51
C ARG A 161 3.32 -4.46 -4.11
N ASN A 162 2.34 -4.67 -3.23
CA ASN A 162 2.33 -4.06 -1.89
C ASN A 162 3.45 -4.57 -0.99
N PHE A 163 3.81 -5.84 -1.16
CA PHE A 163 4.95 -6.45 -0.51
C PHE A 163 6.26 -5.88 -1.10
N LEU A 164 6.48 -5.99 -2.40
CA LEU A 164 7.74 -5.58 -3.07
C LEU A 164 8.04 -4.08 -2.99
N CYS A 165 7.02 -3.23 -2.87
CA CYS A 165 7.21 -1.78 -2.81
C CYS A 165 7.72 -1.26 -1.46
N ARG A 166 7.70 -2.08 -0.39
CA ARG A 166 8.14 -1.65 0.95
C ARG A 166 9.65 -1.46 1.02
N THR A 167 10.06 -0.43 1.76
CA THR A 167 11.46 -0.04 1.92
C THR A 167 12.29 -1.16 2.53
N THR A 168 11.82 -1.78 3.61
CA THR A 168 12.51 -2.90 4.29
C THR A 168 12.77 -4.08 3.35
N ILE A 169 11.80 -4.41 2.48
CA ILE A 169 11.94 -5.52 1.52
C ILE A 169 12.96 -5.17 0.44
N LYS A 170 12.94 -3.92 -0.05
CA LYS A 170 13.95 -3.44 -1.01
C LYS A 170 15.35 -3.47 -0.42
N GLU A 171 15.51 -3.02 0.83
CA GLU A 171 16.80 -3.03 1.54
C GLU A 171 17.31 -4.46 1.75
N LYS A 172 16.45 -5.39 2.20
CA LYS A 172 16.82 -6.81 2.35
C LYS A 172 17.21 -7.46 1.02
N MET A 173 16.47 -7.19 -0.05
CA MET A 173 16.81 -7.62 -1.41
C MET A 173 18.11 -7.01 -1.95
N GLN A 174 18.51 -5.83 -1.48
CA GLN A 174 19.77 -5.18 -1.83
C GLN A 174 20.95 -5.72 -1.00
N ALA A 175 20.79 -5.91 0.31
CA ALA A 175 21.82 -6.42 1.21
C ALA A 175 22.29 -7.85 0.85
N GLU A 176 21.37 -8.65 0.31
CA GLU A 176 21.63 -10.00 -0.20
C GLU A 176 22.44 -10.03 -1.52
N ARG A 177 22.74 -8.88 -2.13
CA ARG A 177 23.57 -8.78 -3.34
C ARG A 177 25.06 -8.69 -2.98
N LYS A 178 25.75 -9.83 -3.02
CA LYS A 178 27.18 -9.89 -3.37
C LYS A 178 27.39 -10.02 -4.89
N ILE A 179 26.57 -9.37 -5.72
CA ILE A 179 26.59 -9.50 -7.19
C ILE A 179 26.57 -8.09 -7.79
N PRO A 180 27.41 -7.76 -8.80
CA PRO A 180 27.48 -6.44 -9.44
C PRO A 180 26.11 -6.04 -10.02
N PRO A 181 25.89 -4.76 -10.37
CA PRO A 181 24.59 -4.27 -10.81
C PRO A 181 24.15 -4.98 -12.10
N LEU A 182 23.44 -6.09 -11.94
CA LEU A 182 22.72 -6.76 -13.00
C LEU A 182 21.67 -5.77 -13.49
N SER A 183 21.79 -5.39 -14.75
CA SER A 183 20.86 -4.61 -15.57
C SER A 183 19.37 -4.94 -15.36
N HIS A 184 19.03 -6.13 -14.86
CA HIS A 184 17.65 -6.53 -14.57
C HIS A 184 17.06 -5.97 -13.26
N LEU A 185 17.87 -5.38 -12.38
CA LEU A 185 17.35 -4.65 -11.21
C LEU A 185 17.18 -3.16 -11.51
N ALA A 186 17.79 -2.65 -12.59
CA ALA A 186 17.30 -1.45 -13.24
C ALA A 186 15.86 -1.69 -13.69
N LEU A 187 15.54 -2.85 -14.33
CA LEU A 187 14.15 -3.22 -14.64
C LEU A 187 13.25 -3.36 -13.41
N PHE A 188 13.74 -3.83 -12.27
CA PHE A 188 12.94 -3.88 -11.04
C PHE A 188 12.72 -2.48 -10.44
N SER A 189 13.73 -1.62 -10.49
CA SER A 189 13.60 -0.22 -10.09
C SER A 189 12.74 0.55 -11.08
N GLU A 190 12.85 0.31 -12.38
CA GLU A 190 12.09 0.91 -13.47
C GLU A 190 10.66 0.40 -13.45
N LEU A 191 10.37 -0.89 -13.23
CA LEU A 191 9.02 -1.40 -12.99
C LEU A 191 8.40 -0.75 -11.74
N VAL A 192 9.18 -0.58 -10.66
CA VAL A 192 8.70 0.10 -9.45
C VAL A 192 8.57 1.62 -9.63
N PHE A 193 9.37 2.26 -10.48
CA PHE A 193 9.35 3.70 -10.78
C PHE A 193 8.29 4.07 -11.84
N HIS A 194 8.07 3.23 -12.85
CA HIS A 194 7.06 3.43 -13.90
C HIS A 194 5.65 3.43 -13.31
N TYR A 195 5.43 2.61 -12.27
CA TYR A 195 4.16 2.50 -11.53
C TYR A 195 3.99 3.49 -10.36
N ARG A 196 4.94 4.42 -10.17
CA ARG A 196 4.81 5.56 -9.24
C ARG A 196 4.35 6.85 -9.93
N ARG A 197 4.20 6.83 -11.26
CA ARG A 197 3.81 7.97 -12.12
C ARG A 197 2.41 7.83 -12.75
N GLN A 198 1.62 6.83 -12.34
CA GLN A 198 0.18 6.73 -12.58
C GLN A 198 -0.54 6.72 -11.24
#